data_AF-A0A7V6PRU1-F1
#
_entry.id   AF-A0A7V6PRU1-F1
#
_cell.length_a   1.000
_cell.length_b   1.000
_cell.length_c   1.000
_cell.angle_alpha   90.00
_cell.angle_beta   90.00
_cell.angle_gamma   90.00
#
_symmetry.space_group_name_H-M   'P 1'
#
loop_
_entity.id
_entity.type
_entity.pdbx_description
1 polymer ?
#
loop_
_entity_poly.entity_id
_entity_poly.type
_entity_poly.pdbx_seq_one_letter_code
_entity_poly.pdbx_strand_id
1 'polypeptide(L)'
;ISELAKSLKGATIQESAWNILEWEEKNIEYDFDKAQLPEPVIRYWNTGETEIVQGKDNIFQLPYETILRRRGVCKDYTLLTAGLLLETGHSPIFILDINFLDDPVGHTATGISVNGWFFVLDQHTPVMDTGTYYKNWLGEDKIIDEIILYRIDRGEELNVTKYKFDINSFKNADYRYTSKDPENISNQLIIYIRDNFSNLKVNRDIAYLDKASYLPEGYKRGKTYYYEFPDFLESYNPIFHYQFMKRLYRDILRNDKISTDLKGFSYFYMRAEGINGTIRIILNLAS
;
A
#
# COMPACT_ATOMS: atom_id res chain seq x y z
N ILE A 1 -11.15 2.64 -19.34
CA ILE A 1 -10.93 2.07 -17.97
C ILE A 1 -11.86 2.68 -16.90
N SER A 2 -12.78 3.58 -17.27
CA SER A 2 -13.55 4.42 -16.34
C SER A 2 -14.50 3.65 -15.42
N GLU A 3 -15.15 2.57 -15.89
CA GLU A 3 -16.04 1.76 -15.03
C GLU A 3 -15.27 1.08 -13.88
N LEU A 4 -14.08 0.54 -14.18
CA LEU A 4 -13.19 0.00 -13.16
C LEU A 4 -12.77 1.10 -12.18
N ALA A 5 -12.31 2.25 -12.69
CA ALA A 5 -11.92 3.38 -11.84
C ALA A 5 -13.06 3.82 -10.90
N LYS A 6 -14.30 3.94 -11.39
CA LYS A 6 -15.47 4.25 -10.56
C LYS A 6 -15.68 3.23 -9.43
N SER A 7 -15.48 1.94 -9.70
CA SER A 7 -15.62 0.88 -8.70
C SER A 7 -14.51 0.89 -7.63
N LEU A 8 -13.34 1.41 -7.97
CA LEU A 8 -12.17 1.49 -7.09
C LEU A 8 -12.05 2.85 -6.36
N LYS A 9 -12.81 3.87 -6.80
CA LYS A 9 -12.78 5.20 -6.23
C LYS A 9 -13.19 5.19 -4.75
N GLY A 10 -12.26 5.61 -3.89
CA GLY A 10 -12.54 5.90 -2.49
C GLY A 10 -12.99 7.33 -2.26
N ALA A 11 -13.31 7.66 -1.01
CA ALA A 11 -13.62 9.02 -0.58
C ALA A 11 -12.38 9.94 -0.63
N THR A 12 -11.19 9.36 -0.53
CA THR A 12 -9.90 10.06 -0.58
C THR A 12 -8.97 9.43 -1.61
N ILE A 13 -7.87 10.13 -1.93
CA ILE A 13 -6.81 9.59 -2.78
C ILE A 13 -6.13 8.38 -2.11
N GLN A 14 -5.99 8.39 -0.78
CA GLN A 14 -5.41 7.27 -0.04
C GLN A 14 -6.25 6.00 -0.18
N GLU A 15 -7.58 6.13 -0.05
CA GLU A 15 -8.48 4.99 -0.27
C GLU A 15 -8.46 4.51 -1.72
N SER A 16 -8.48 5.44 -2.68
CA SER A 16 -8.45 5.09 -4.10
C SER A 16 -7.16 4.37 -4.46
N ALA A 17 -6.01 4.88 -4.02
CA ALA A 17 -4.71 4.27 -4.25
C ALA A 17 -4.63 2.87 -3.64
N TRP A 18 -5.09 2.69 -2.40
CA TRP A 18 -5.09 1.38 -1.76
C TRP A 18 -6.01 0.38 -2.46
N ASN A 19 -7.24 0.80 -2.83
CA ASN A 19 -8.17 -0.05 -3.56
C ASN A 19 -7.61 -0.48 -4.92
N ILE A 20 -6.92 0.43 -5.62
CA ILE A 20 -6.26 0.14 -6.90
C ILE A 20 -5.17 -0.92 -6.70
N LEU A 21 -4.25 -0.74 -5.74
CA LEU A 21 -3.19 -1.72 -5.47
C LEU A 21 -3.74 -3.08 -5.02
N GLU A 22 -4.76 -3.12 -4.15
CA GLU A 22 -5.39 -4.40 -3.77
C GLU A 22 -6.08 -5.09 -4.97
N TRP A 23 -6.63 -4.30 -5.90
CA TRP A 23 -7.22 -4.84 -7.13
C TRP A 23 -6.13 -5.36 -8.08
N GLU A 24 -5.06 -4.60 -8.28
CA GLU A 24 -3.93 -4.99 -9.13
C GLU A 24 -3.27 -6.28 -8.62
N GLU A 25 -2.92 -6.33 -7.33
CA GLU A 25 -2.36 -7.51 -6.65
C GLU A 25 -3.20 -8.77 -6.84
N LYS A 26 -4.53 -8.62 -6.86
CA LYS A 26 -5.46 -9.76 -7.00
C LYS A 26 -5.74 -10.16 -8.46
N ASN A 27 -5.65 -9.24 -9.42
CA ASN A 27 -6.21 -9.44 -10.75
C ASN A 27 -5.17 -9.37 -11.89
N ILE A 28 -3.96 -8.87 -11.63
CA ILE A 28 -2.91 -8.73 -12.63
C ILE A 28 -1.69 -9.54 -12.17
N GLU A 29 -1.17 -10.40 -13.04
CA GLU A 29 0.06 -11.15 -12.81
C GLU A 29 1.27 -10.41 -13.40
N TYR A 30 2.44 -10.57 -12.78
CA TYR A 30 3.67 -10.04 -13.35
C TYR A 30 4.11 -10.86 -14.57
N ASP A 31 4.41 -10.18 -15.69
CA ASP A 31 4.87 -10.80 -16.93
C ASP A 31 6.39 -10.97 -16.95
N PHE A 32 6.88 -12.03 -16.32
CA PHE A 32 8.33 -12.32 -16.30
C PHE A 32 8.91 -12.57 -17.70
N ASP A 33 8.12 -13.16 -18.60
CA ASP A 33 8.56 -13.43 -19.98
C ASP A 33 8.77 -12.11 -20.73
N LYS A 34 7.80 -11.19 -20.63
CA LYS A 34 7.91 -9.85 -21.21
C LYS A 34 9.05 -9.05 -20.58
N ALA A 35 9.25 -9.14 -19.27
CA ALA A 35 10.30 -8.40 -18.56
C ALA A 35 11.73 -8.74 -19.03
N GLN A 36 11.93 -9.93 -19.60
CA GLN A 36 13.22 -10.38 -20.13
C GLN A 36 13.46 -9.93 -21.59
N LEU A 37 12.45 -9.39 -22.27
CA LEU A 37 12.57 -8.93 -23.64
C LEU A 37 13.32 -7.59 -23.71
N PRO A 38 14.08 -7.34 -24.80
CA PRO A 38 14.76 -6.06 -24.97
C PRO A 38 13.75 -4.90 -25.01
N GLU A 39 14.11 -3.80 -24.37
CA GLU A 39 13.32 -2.56 -24.37
C GLU A 39 13.02 -2.08 -25.79
N PRO A 40 11.84 -1.49 -26.03
CA PRO A 40 11.47 -0.99 -27.34
C PRO A 40 12.30 0.24 -27.69
N VAL A 41 12.90 0.23 -28.89
CA VAL A 41 13.57 1.41 -29.45
C VAL A 41 12.59 2.09 -30.38
N ILE A 42 12.17 3.30 -30.02
CA ILE A 42 11.23 4.12 -30.81
C ILE A 42 12.03 5.17 -31.58
N ARG A 43 11.92 5.14 -32.91
CA ARG A 43 12.45 6.16 -33.81
C ARG A 43 11.36 7.19 -34.09
N TYR A 44 11.70 8.45 -33.87
CA TYR A 44 10.88 9.60 -34.23
C TYR A 44 11.38 10.17 -35.56
N TRP A 45 10.51 10.25 -36.54
CA TRP A 45 10.80 10.86 -37.82
C TRP A 45 10.44 12.35 -37.79
N ASN A 46 11.15 13.16 -38.58
CA ASN A 46 10.88 14.61 -38.68
C ASN A 46 9.47 14.93 -39.22
N THR A 47 8.79 13.95 -39.79
CA THR A 47 7.39 14.01 -40.27
C THR A 47 6.37 13.89 -39.14
N GLY A 48 6.79 13.54 -37.92
CA GLY A 48 5.91 13.21 -36.80
C GLY A 48 5.53 11.73 -36.74
N GLU A 49 5.96 10.91 -37.71
CA GLU A 49 5.77 9.46 -37.65
C GLU A 49 6.66 8.82 -36.58
N THR A 50 6.15 7.78 -35.92
CA THR A 50 6.88 6.99 -34.93
C THR A 50 6.97 5.53 -35.36
N GLU A 51 8.16 4.95 -35.29
CA GLU A 51 8.40 3.55 -35.65
C GLU A 51 9.13 2.82 -34.51
N ILE A 52 8.63 1.65 -34.13
CA ILE A 52 9.36 0.75 -33.21
C ILE A 52 10.33 -0.08 -34.04
N VAL A 53 11.63 0.19 -33.90
CA VAL A 53 12.69 -0.46 -34.69
C VAL A 53 13.30 -1.68 -34.01
N GLN A 54 13.09 -1.85 -32.71
CA GLN A 54 13.50 -3.00 -31.90
C GLN A 54 12.52 -3.18 -30.73
N GLY A 55 12.42 -4.39 -30.17
CA GLY A 55 11.64 -4.64 -28.95
C GLY A 55 10.12 -4.52 -29.14
N LYS A 56 9.61 -4.84 -30.34
CA LYS A 56 8.17 -4.78 -30.68
C LYS A 56 7.29 -5.59 -29.74
N ASP A 57 7.83 -6.67 -29.18
CA ASP A 57 7.11 -7.54 -28.25
C ASP A 57 7.16 -7.03 -26.79
N ASN A 58 7.97 -6.01 -26.50
CA ASN A 58 8.07 -5.36 -25.19
C ASN A 58 7.54 -3.91 -25.19
N ILE A 59 6.55 -3.61 -26.03
CA ILE A 59 5.92 -2.29 -26.04
C ILE A 59 5.04 -2.07 -24.80
N PHE A 60 4.89 -0.82 -24.40
CA PHE A 60 3.96 -0.42 -23.34
C PHE A 60 2.55 -0.88 -23.67
N GLN A 61 1.88 -1.46 -22.68
CA GLN A 61 0.44 -1.72 -22.75
C GLN A 61 -0.32 -0.46 -22.34
N LEU A 62 -1.39 -0.15 -23.08
CA LEU A 62 -2.38 0.80 -22.61
C LEU A 62 -3.08 0.23 -21.36
N PRO A 63 -3.57 1.08 -20.44
CA PRO A 63 -4.27 0.61 -19.24
C PRO A 63 -5.41 -0.39 -19.52
N TYR A 64 -6.15 -0.19 -20.62
CA TYR A 64 -7.20 -1.13 -21.05
C TYR A 64 -6.63 -2.51 -21.44
N GLU A 65 -5.47 -2.55 -22.09
CA GLU A 65 -4.82 -3.79 -22.52
C GLU A 65 -4.31 -4.57 -21.31
N THR A 66 -3.70 -3.91 -20.33
CA THR A 66 -3.25 -4.54 -19.08
C THR A 66 -4.41 -5.19 -18.34
N ILE A 67 -5.56 -4.51 -18.24
CA ILE A 67 -6.78 -5.06 -17.65
C ILE A 67 -7.27 -6.29 -18.42
N LEU A 68 -7.29 -6.23 -19.76
CA LEU A 68 -7.77 -7.31 -20.60
C LEU A 68 -6.87 -8.55 -20.53
N ARG A 69 -5.55 -8.34 -20.58
CA ARG A 69 -4.55 -9.42 -20.52
C ARG A 69 -4.39 -10.00 -19.11
N ARG A 70 -4.75 -9.23 -18.08
CA ARG A 70 -4.51 -9.57 -16.66
C ARG A 70 -3.05 -9.82 -16.36
N ARG A 71 -2.17 -9.18 -17.12
CA ARG A 71 -0.72 -9.38 -17.02
C ARG A 71 0.06 -8.20 -17.57
N GLY A 72 1.17 -7.84 -16.93
CA GLY A 72 2.07 -6.81 -17.42
C GLY A 72 3.38 -6.71 -16.64
N VAL A 73 4.27 -5.83 -17.07
CA VAL A 73 5.53 -5.50 -16.37
C VAL A 73 5.40 -4.18 -15.61
N CYS A 74 6.40 -3.77 -14.83
CA CYS A 74 6.37 -2.56 -14.00
C CYS A 74 5.83 -1.30 -14.71
N LYS A 75 6.18 -1.12 -15.99
CA LYS A 75 5.71 -0.03 -16.86
C LYS A 75 4.22 -0.10 -17.15
N ASP A 76 3.69 -1.29 -17.40
CA ASP A 76 2.27 -1.52 -17.67
C ASP A 76 1.43 -1.25 -16.42
N TYR A 77 1.89 -1.74 -15.26
CA TYR A 77 1.27 -1.42 -13.97
C TYR A 77 1.30 0.09 -13.72
N THR A 78 2.44 0.74 -13.91
CA THR A 78 2.59 2.19 -13.70
C THR A 78 1.58 2.99 -14.53
N LEU A 79 1.43 2.67 -15.82
CA LEU A 79 0.44 3.35 -16.67
C LEU A 79 -0.99 3.04 -16.25
N LEU A 80 -1.28 1.80 -15.85
CA LEU A 80 -2.59 1.40 -15.34
C LEU A 80 -2.95 2.15 -14.04
N THR A 81 -2.09 2.10 -13.03
CA THR A 81 -2.30 2.75 -11.73
C THR A 81 -2.49 4.26 -11.92
N ALA A 82 -1.61 4.91 -12.69
CA ALA A 82 -1.73 6.34 -12.97
C ALA A 82 -3.03 6.69 -13.71
N GLY A 83 -3.38 5.90 -14.73
CA GLY A 83 -4.63 6.08 -15.48
C GLY A 83 -5.88 5.91 -14.62
N LEU A 84 -5.90 4.90 -13.74
CA LEU A 84 -7.01 4.68 -12.81
C LEU A 84 -7.15 5.85 -11.83
N LEU A 85 -6.04 6.34 -11.25
CA LEU A 85 -6.07 7.49 -10.34
C LEU A 85 -6.61 8.76 -11.03
N LEU A 86 -6.14 9.07 -12.25
CA LEU A 86 -6.65 10.19 -13.03
C LEU A 86 -8.15 10.05 -13.33
N GLU A 87 -8.61 8.84 -13.67
CA GLU A 87 -10.02 8.55 -13.93
C GLU A 87 -10.89 8.61 -12.66
N THR A 88 -10.33 8.35 -11.48
CA THR A 88 -11.03 8.61 -10.20
C THR A 88 -11.14 10.10 -9.86
N GLY A 89 -10.49 10.97 -10.64
CA GLY A 89 -10.51 12.42 -10.49
C GLY A 89 -9.36 12.98 -9.63
N HIS A 90 -8.33 12.17 -9.35
CA HIS A 90 -7.16 12.62 -8.61
C HIS A 90 -6.10 13.16 -9.55
N SER A 91 -5.57 14.35 -9.25
CA SER A 91 -4.51 15.00 -10.00
C SER A 91 -3.85 16.07 -9.11
N PRO A 92 -2.53 16.32 -9.22
CA PRO A 92 -1.56 15.64 -10.09
C PRO A 92 -1.27 14.21 -9.65
N ILE A 93 -0.90 13.37 -10.63
CA ILE A 93 -0.32 12.03 -10.42
C ILE A 93 1.09 12.04 -10.98
N PHE A 94 1.96 11.17 -10.47
CA PHE A 94 3.36 11.13 -10.87
C PHE A 94 3.73 9.76 -11.41
N ILE A 95 4.66 9.71 -12.34
CA ILE A 95 5.37 8.49 -12.75
C ILE A 95 6.83 8.66 -12.37
N LEU A 96 7.38 7.66 -11.70
CA LEU A 96 8.80 7.56 -11.37
C LEU A 96 9.44 6.63 -12.39
N ASP A 97 10.51 7.10 -13.00
CA ASP A 97 11.42 6.33 -13.85
C ASP A 97 12.75 6.24 -13.12
N ILE A 98 13.07 5.04 -12.63
CA ILE A 98 14.08 4.77 -11.61
C ILE A 98 15.21 3.99 -12.26
N ASN A 99 16.42 4.52 -12.15
CA ASN A 99 17.64 3.83 -12.53
C ASN A 99 18.38 3.40 -11.26
N PHE A 100 18.90 2.18 -11.27
CA PHE A 100 19.75 1.68 -10.21
C PHE A 100 21.22 1.76 -10.61
N LEU A 101 22.08 1.90 -9.61
CA LEU A 101 23.52 1.87 -9.77
C LEU A 101 23.96 0.48 -10.27
N ASP A 102 24.76 0.44 -11.33
CA ASP A 102 25.33 -0.78 -11.91
C ASP A 102 24.31 -1.84 -12.38
N ASP A 103 23.03 -1.48 -12.56
CA ASP A 103 21.98 -2.36 -13.10
C ASP A 103 21.44 -1.78 -14.41
N PRO A 104 21.50 -2.52 -15.53
CA PRO A 104 20.92 -2.06 -16.80
C PRO A 104 19.38 -2.08 -16.80
N VAL A 105 18.74 -2.76 -15.84
CA VAL A 105 17.28 -2.86 -15.72
C VAL A 105 16.79 -1.86 -14.68
N GLY A 106 16.17 -0.78 -15.17
CA GLY A 106 15.48 0.19 -14.32
C GLY A 106 14.13 -0.32 -13.80
N HIS A 107 13.40 0.57 -13.15
CA HIS A 107 12.06 0.31 -12.64
C HIS A 107 11.15 1.52 -12.82
N THR A 108 9.85 1.28 -12.88
CA THR A 108 8.86 2.37 -12.92
C THR A 108 7.77 2.11 -11.93
N ALA A 109 7.31 3.18 -11.27
CA ALA A 109 6.21 3.13 -10.32
C ALA A 109 5.35 4.39 -10.44
N THR A 110 4.12 4.32 -9.93
CA THR A 110 3.26 5.51 -9.82
C THR A 110 3.52 6.21 -8.49
N GLY A 111 3.40 7.53 -8.47
CA GLY A 111 3.53 8.34 -7.25
C GLY A 111 2.35 9.27 -7.03
N ILE A 112 2.08 9.59 -5.78
CA ILE A 112 1.09 10.59 -5.36
C ILE A 112 1.65 11.47 -4.26
N SER A 113 1.14 12.70 -4.16
CA SER A 113 1.44 13.59 -3.04
C SER A 113 0.23 13.78 -2.15
N VAL A 114 0.42 13.60 -0.85
CA VAL A 114 -0.63 13.73 0.16
C VAL A 114 -0.06 14.46 1.37
N ASN A 115 -0.67 15.58 1.75
CA ASN A 115 -0.27 16.39 2.92
C ASN A 115 1.23 16.75 2.96
N GLY A 116 1.82 17.04 1.79
CA GLY A 116 3.25 17.39 1.66
C GLY A 116 4.20 16.20 1.67
N TRP A 117 3.70 14.97 1.84
CA TRP A 117 4.46 13.74 1.66
C TRP A 117 4.32 13.22 0.24
N PHE A 118 5.33 12.48 -0.20
CA PHE A 118 5.33 11.80 -1.48
C PHE A 118 5.32 10.29 -1.24
N PHE A 119 4.43 9.59 -1.92
CA PHE A 119 4.21 8.16 -1.76
C PHE A 119 4.35 7.43 -3.09
N VAL A 120 4.91 6.23 -3.03
CA VAL A 120 5.12 5.35 -4.18
C VAL A 120 4.10 4.20 -4.13
N LEU A 121 3.51 3.95 -5.29
CA LEU A 121 2.49 2.94 -5.57
C LEU A 121 3.10 1.95 -6.55
N ASP A 122 3.54 0.79 -6.04
CA ASP A 122 4.28 -0.20 -6.82
C ASP A 122 3.63 -1.58 -6.72
N GLN A 123 2.61 -1.79 -7.56
CA GLN A 123 1.94 -3.06 -7.88
C GLN A 123 1.15 -3.74 -6.74
N HIS A 124 1.60 -3.61 -5.50
CA HIS A 124 1.07 -4.30 -4.33
C HIS A 124 0.96 -3.36 -3.12
N THR A 125 0.11 -3.75 -2.17
CA THR A 125 0.07 -3.05 -0.88
C THR A 125 1.21 -3.50 0.03
N PRO A 126 1.75 -2.63 0.90
CA PRO A 126 1.28 -1.27 1.22
C PRO A 126 1.85 -0.18 0.30
N VAL A 127 1.17 0.98 0.31
CA VAL A 127 1.74 2.23 -0.18
C VAL A 127 2.93 2.62 0.70
N MET A 128 4.04 3.05 0.12
CA MET A 128 5.27 3.40 0.84
C MET A 128 5.59 4.88 0.68
N ASP A 129 6.10 5.53 1.74
CA ASP A 129 6.82 6.79 1.55
C ASP A 129 8.17 6.53 0.87
N THR A 130 8.81 7.59 0.36
CA THR A 130 10.01 7.44 -0.48
C THR A 130 11.20 6.85 0.28
N GLY A 131 11.31 7.14 1.58
CA GLY A 131 12.38 6.62 2.42
C GLY A 131 12.23 5.13 2.68
N THR A 132 11.03 4.67 3.05
CA THR A 132 10.71 3.23 3.13
C THR A 132 10.95 2.55 1.79
N TYR A 133 10.47 3.14 0.69
CA TYR A 133 10.61 2.57 -0.65
C TYR A 133 12.08 2.42 -1.06
N TYR A 134 12.93 3.39 -0.74
CA TYR A 134 14.37 3.30 -0.96
C TYR A 134 15.01 2.15 -0.16
N LYS A 135 14.65 1.99 1.12
CA LYS A 135 15.15 0.89 1.95
C LYS A 135 14.71 -0.48 1.42
N ASN A 136 13.50 -0.58 0.88
CA ASN A 136 12.99 -1.82 0.28
C ASN A 136 13.92 -2.28 -0.86
N TRP A 137 14.25 -1.38 -1.80
CA TRP A 137 15.21 -1.67 -2.87
C TRP A 137 16.61 -1.98 -2.37
N LEU A 138 17.09 -1.30 -1.33
CA LEU A 138 18.38 -1.65 -0.71
C LEU A 138 18.38 -3.08 -0.14
N GLY A 139 17.25 -3.56 0.39
CA GLY A 139 17.10 -4.93 0.86
C GLY A 139 17.17 -5.98 -0.27
N GLU A 140 16.93 -5.56 -1.51
CA GLU A 140 17.10 -6.38 -2.72
C GLU A 140 18.47 -6.16 -3.39
N ASP A 141 19.44 -5.60 -2.66
CA ASP A 141 20.78 -5.26 -3.15
C ASP A 141 20.78 -4.24 -4.32
N LYS A 142 19.70 -3.44 -4.46
CA LYS A 142 19.58 -2.40 -5.49
C LYS A 142 19.68 -0.99 -4.90
N ILE A 143 20.65 -0.21 -5.38
CA ILE A 143 20.85 1.18 -4.97
C ILE A 143 20.23 2.10 -6.02
N ILE A 144 19.22 2.88 -5.65
CA ILE A 144 18.67 3.92 -6.53
C ILE A 144 19.72 5.01 -6.77
N ASP A 145 20.08 5.23 -8.04
CA ASP A 145 21.04 6.23 -8.50
C ASP A 145 20.34 7.49 -9.03
N GLU A 146 19.30 7.30 -9.86
CA GLU A 146 18.55 8.40 -10.46
C GLU A 146 17.04 8.12 -10.47
N ILE A 147 16.25 9.17 -10.25
CA ILE A 147 14.81 9.15 -10.44
C ILE A 147 14.44 10.34 -11.32
N ILE A 148 13.83 10.05 -12.46
CA ILE A 148 13.13 11.02 -13.28
C ILE A 148 11.64 10.96 -12.91
N LEU A 149 11.09 12.12 -12.54
CA LEU A 149 9.69 12.25 -12.17
C LEU A 149 8.92 12.93 -13.31
N TYR A 150 7.86 12.27 -13.77
CA TYR A 150 6.89 12.86 -14.69
C TYR A 150 5.63 13.22 -13.91
N ARG A 151 5.40 14.52 -13.69
CA ARG A 151 4.16 15.03 -13.12
C ARG A 151 3.11 15.10 -14.22
N ILE A 152 1.95 14.51 -13.97
CA ILE A 152 0.81 14.44 -14.88
C ILE A 152 -0.35 15.20 -14.26
N ASP A 153 -0.67 16.35 -14.85
CA ASP A 153 -1.81 17.18 -14.49
C ASP A 153 -2.97 16.93 -15.47
N ARG A 154 -4.18 16.77 -14.94
CA ARG A 154 -5.40 16.63 -15.74
C ARG A 154 -5.99 18.01 -16.02
N GLY A 155 -5.96 18.43 -17.30
CA GLY A 155 -6.71 19.55 -17.85
C GLY A 155 -7.70 19.10 -18.93
N GLU A 156 -7.98 19.95 -19.92
CA GLU A 156 -8.67 19.53 -21.17
C GLU A 156 -7.87 18.45 -21.90
N GLU A 157 -6.54 18.58 -21.87
CA GLU A 157 -5.56 17.57 -22.25
C GLU A 157 -4.68 17.23 -21.04
N LEU A 158 -3.94 16.11 -21.11
CA LEU A 158 -2.95 15.78 -20.10
C LEU A 158 -1.71 16.65 -20.29
N ASN A 159 -1.29 17.36 -19.24
CA ASN A 159 -0.02 18.07 -19.22
C ASN A 159 1.01 17.24 -18.46
N VAL A 160 2.17 17.02 -19.10
CA VAL A 160 3.26 16.23 -18.52
C VAL A 160 4.49 17.12 -18.35
N THR A 161 4.95 17.27 -17.11
CA THR A 161 6.19 17.98 -16.80
C THR A 161 7.22 17.04 -16.20
N LYS A 162 8.46 17.11 -16.70
CA LYS A 162 9.58 16.25 -16.29
C LYS A 162 10.51 16.99 -15.31
N TYR A 163 10.89 16.31 -14.23
CA TYR A 163 11.82 16.80 -13.22
C TYR A 163 12.82 15.69 -12.86
N LYS A 164 14.02 16.08 -12.42
CA LYS A 164 14.92 15.16 -11.71
C LYS A 164 14.60 15.22 -10.22
N PHE A 165 14.36 14.08 -9.59
CA PHE A 165 14.09 14.02 -8.15
C PHE A 165 15.41 14.11 -7.38
N ASP A 166 15.45 14.92 -6.31
CA ASP A 166 16.58 14.90 -5.39
C ASP A 166 16.62 13.60 -4.58
N ILE A 167 17.60 12.76 -4.89
CA ILE A 167 17.80 11.45 -4.28
C ILE A 167 18.05 11.56 -2.77
N ASN A 168 18.70 12.62 -2.29
CA ASN A 168 18.92 12.79 -0.86
C ASN A 168 17.60 13.04 -0.11
N SER A 169 16.73 13.88 -0.64
CA SER A 169 15.39 14.08 -0.09
C SER A 169 14.55 12.80 -0.15
N PHE A 170 14.63 12.06 -1.26
CA PHE A 170 13.92 10.78 -1.45
C PHE A 170 14.28 9.76 -0.36
N LYS A 171 15.58 9.56 -0.10
CA LYS A 171 16.13 8.63 0.90
C LYS A 171 15.73 8.97 2.34
N ASN A 172 15.57 10.25 2.65
CA ASN A 172 15.42 10.74 4.02
C ASN A 172 13.96 11.02 4.41
N ALA A 173 13.03 11.02 3.46
CA ALA A 173 11.60 11.18 3.72
C ALA A 173 10.97 9.82 4.11
N ASP A 174 11.33 9.39 5.32
CA ASP A 174 10.98 8.12 5.96
C ASP A 174 10.22 8.40 7.26
N TYR A 175 8.98 7.93 7.36
CA TYR A 175 8.22 8.13 8.61
C TYR A 175 8.81 7.28 9.74
N ARG A 176 9.16 7.96 10.84
CA ARG A 176 9.65 7.28 12.04
C ARG A 176 8.50 7.00 12.99
N TYR A 177 8.21 5.72 13.19
CA TYR A 177 7.26 5.24 14.18
C TYR A 177 7.52 5.86 15.56
N THR A 178 6.46 6.31 16.21
CA THR A 178 6.48 7.05 17.47
C THR A 178 5.77 6.29 18.58
N SER A 179 5.94 6.75 19.83
CA SER A 179 5.24 6.18 20.99
C SER A 179 3.72 6.37 20.95
N LYS A 180 3.17 7.24 20.08
CA LYS A 180 1.73 7.47 19.93
C LYS A 180 1.06 6.49 18.98
N ASP A 181 1.82 5.93 18.04
CA ASP A 181 1.27 5.07 17.01
C ASP A 181 0.63 3.77 17.54
N PRO A 182 1.21 3.05 18.52
CA PRO A 182 0.55 1.85 19.03
C PRO A 182 -0.81 2.19 19.68
N GLU A 183 -0.92 3.34 20.34
CA GLU A 183 -2.20 3.80 20.91
C GLU A 183 -3.22 4.13 19.80
N ASN A 184 -2.81 4.86 18.76
CA ASN A 184 -3.67 5.15 17.61
C ASN A 184 -4.18 3.88 16.91
N ILE A 185 -3.27 2.93 16.66
CA ILE A 185 -3.58 1.62 16.08
C ILE A 185 -4.59 0.87 16.97
N SER A 186 -4.34 0.82 18.28
CA SER A 186 -5.24 0.17 19.24
C SER A 186 -6.64 0.78 19.20
N ASN A 187 -6.73 2.11 19.27
CA ASN A 187 -7.99 2.82 19.30
C ASN A 187 -8.82 2.57 18.02
N GLN A 188 -8.18 2.60 16.85
CA GLN A 188 -8.88 2.37 15.59
C GLN A 188 -9.37 0.92 15.45
N LEU A 189 -8.57 -0.08 15.86
CA LEU A 189 -9.00 -1.48 15.86
C LEU A 189 -10.13 -1.74 16.87
N ILE A 190 -10.10 -1.09 18.04
CA ILE A 190 -11.19 -1.15 19.01
C ILE A 190 -12.48 -0.63 18.39
N ILE A 191 -12.44 0.51 17.67
CA ILE A 191 -13.60 1.07 16.97
C ILE A 191 -14.14 0.05 15.96
N TYR A 192 -13.28 -0.53 15.11
CA TYR A 192 -13.72 -1.50 14.10
C TYR A 192 -14.37 -2.75 14.71
N ILE A 193 -13.84 -3.30 15.81
CA ILE A 193 -14.48 -4.45 16.47
C ILE A 193 -15.82 -4.03 17.09
N ARG A 194 -15.85 -2.93 17.85
CA ARG A 194 -17.09 -2.45 18.49
C ARG A 194 -18.21 -2.22 17.48
N ASP A 195 -17.89 -1.59 16.35
CA ASP A 195 -18.87 -1.19 15.36
C ASP A 195 -19.42 -2.39 14.55
N ASN A 196 -18.71 -3.53 14.53
CA ASN A 196 -19.11 -4.74 13.81
C ASN A 196 -19.60 -5.89 14.72
N PHE A 197 -19.41 -5.79 16.04
CA PHE A 197 -19.81 -6.81 17.01
C PHE A 197 -20.63 -6.19 18.14
N SER A 198 -21.94 -6.11 17.94
CA SER A 198 -22.90 -5.47 18.87
C SER A 198 -23.02 -6.14 20.24
N ASN A 199 -22.61 -7.41 20.36
CA ASN A 199 -22.54 -8.14 21.62
C ASN A 199 -21.34 -7.74 22.50
N LEU A 200 -20.33 -7.09 21.93
CA LEU A 200 -19.09 -6.75 22.61
C LEU A 200 -19.09 -5.33 23.17
N LYS A 201 -18.65 -5.19 24.43
CA LYS A 201 -18.39 -3.91 25.08
C LYS A 201 -16.90 -3.73 25.33
N VAL A 202 -16.37 -2.56 25.01
CA VAL A 202 -14.98 -2.22 25.33
C VAL A 202 -14.83 -2.17 26.85
N ASN A 203 -13.88 -2.91 27.43
CA ASN A 203 -13.57 -2.81 28.85
C ASN A 203 -12.05 -2.73 29.10
N ARG A 204 -11.59 -1.63 29.71
CA ARG A 204 -10.18 -1.39 30.04
C ARG A 204 -9.65 -2.27 31.19
N ASP A 205 -10.52 -2.81 32.03
CA ASP A 205 -10.12 -3.65 33.17
C ASP A 205 -9.48 -4.96 32.72
N ILE A 206 -9.79 -5.42 31.50
CA ILE A 206 -9.18 -6.61 30.90
C ILE A 206 -8.03 -6.27 29.94
N ALA A 207 -7.56 -5.02 29.94
CA ALA A 207 -6.51 -4.57 29.03
C ALA A 207 -5.25 -5.42 29.16
N TYR A 208 -4.87 -5.87 30.35
CA TYR A 208 -3.64 -6.65 30.61
C TYR A 208 -3.93 -8.10 31.02
N LEU A 209 -5.03 -8.68 30.54
CA LEU A 209 -5.39 -10.07 30.86
C LEU A 209 -4.29 -11.07 30.48
N ASP A 210 -3.54 -10.79 29.41
CA ASP A 210 -2.38 -11.56 28.95
C ASP A 210 -1.22 -11.68 29.95
N LYS A 211 -1.13 -10.74 30.91
CA LYS A 211 -0.09 -10.64 31.94
C LYS A 211 -0.64 -11.01 33.32
N ALA A 212 -1.94 -11.25 33.43
CA ALA A 212 -2.61 -11.54 34.69
C ALA A 212 -2.60 -13.06 34.97
N SER A 213 -2.39 -13.42 36.23
CA SER A 213 -2.53 -14.82 36.68
C SER A 213 -3.99 -15.25 36.88
N TYR A 214 -4.89 -14.28 37.03
CA TYR A 214 -6.32 -14.50 37.31
C TYR A 214 -7.18 -13.55 36.49
N LEU A 215 -8.43 -13.94 36.24
CA LEU A 215 -9.43 -13.05 35.68
C LEU A 215 -9.78 -11.95 36.69
N PRO A 216 -10.00 -10.70 36.25
CA PRO A 216 -10.56 -9.67 37.11
C PRO A 216 -11.91 -10.11 37.69
N GLU A 217 -12.25 -9.59 38.86
CA GLU A 217 -13.52 -9.88 39.52
C GLU A 217 -14.72 -9.57 38.60
N GLY A 218 -15.71 -10.46 38.58
CA GLY A 218 -16.91 -10.32 37.76
C GLY A 218 -16.89 -11.08 36.42
N TYR A 219 -15.74 -11.63 36.01
CA TYR A 219 -15.64 -12.48 34.82
C TYR A 219 -15.57 -13.96 35.16
N LYS A 220 -16.28 -14.80 34.40
CA LYS A 220 -16.30 -16.25 34.53
C LYS A 220 -15.31 -16.94 33.58
N ARG A 221 -15.02 -16.30 32.45
CA ARG A 221 -14.04 -16.79 31.48
C ARG A 221 -13.35 -15.63 30.78
N GLY A 222 -12.12 -15.87 30.34
CA GLY A 222 -11.39 -14.95 29.48
C GLY A 222 -10.48 -15.67 28.52
N LYS A 223 -10.06 -14.96 27.47
CA LYS A 223 -9.20 -15.47 26.43
C LYS A 223 -8.34 -14.37 25.84
N THR A 224 -7.10 -14.69 25.54
CA THR A 224 -6.14 -13.78 24.93
C THR A 224 -5.67 -14.34 23.59
N TYR A 225 -5.56 -13.46 22.61
CA TYR A 225 -5.01 -13.72 21.29
C TYR A 225 -3.85 -12.76 21.02
N TYR A 226 -2.80 -13.29 20.40
CA TYR A 226 -1.63 -12.52 19.95
C TYR A 226 -1.49 -12.65 18.44
N TYR A 227 -1.33 -11.51 17.76
CA TYR A 227 -1.19 -11.42 16.31
C TYR A 227 0.01 -10.57 15.99
N GLU A 228 0.96 -11.13 15.27
CA GLU A 228 2.16 -10.41 14.85
C GLU A 228 2.05 -10.11 13.36
N PHE A 229 2.41 -8.88 13.02
CA PHE A 229 2.51 -8.42 11.64
C PHE A 229 3.96 -7.99 11.41
N PRO A 230 4.81 -8.93 10.94
CA PRO A 230 6.19 -8.63 10.59
C PRO A 230 6.25 -7.47 9.60
N ASP A 231 7.31 -6.66 9.71
CA ASP A 231 7.64 -5.56 8.80
C ASP A 231 6.56 -4.45 8.69
N PHE A 232 5.50 -4.52 9.50
CA PHE A 232 4.44 -3.52 9.50
C PHE A 232 4.98 -2.14 9.89
N LEU A 233 5.89 -2.07 10.87
CA LEU A 233 6.41 -0.78 11.33
C LEU A 233 7.37 -0.14 10.31
N GLU A 234 7.97 -0.94 9.43
CA GLU A 234 8.86 -0.44 8.38
C GLU A 234 8.09 0.29 7.26
N SER A 235 6.81 -0.05 7.07
CA SER A 235 5.95 0.50 6.02
C SER A 235 4.82 1.40 6.52
N TYR A 236 4.52 1.36 7.83
CA TYR A 236 3.42 2.14 8.39
C TYR A 236 3.70 3.65 8.31
N ASN A 237 2.76 4.35 7.68
CA ASN A 237 2.72 5.81 7.69
C ASN A 237 1.31 6.27 8.13
N PRO A 238 1.18 7.18 9.12
CA PRO A 238 -0.11 7.60 9.67
C PRO A 238 -1.00 8.32 8.63
N ILE A 239 -0.46 8.79 7.50
CA ILE A 239 -1.28 9.34 6.40
C ILE A 239 -2.21 8.27 5.79
N PHE A 240 -1.79 7.00 5.83
CA PHE A 240 -2.56 5.83 5.38
C PHE A 240 -3.14 5.02 6.54
N HIS A 241 -3.24 5.61 7.73
CA HIS A 241 -3.63 4.91 8.96
C HIS A 241 -4.89 4.05 8.78
N TYR A 242 -5.96 4.63 8.22
CA TYR A 242 -7.21 3.90 8.03
C TYR A 242 -7.09 2.68 7.12
N GLN A 243 -6.29 2.78 6.05
CA GLN A 243 -6.07 1.70 5.11
C GLN A 243 -5.29 0.55 5.76
N PHE A 244 -4.20 0.88 6.47
CA PHE A 244 -3.46 -0.10 7.26
C PHE A 244 -4.35 -0.79 8.30
N MET A 245 -5.17 -0.02 9.04
CA MET A 245 -6.06 -0.59 10.06
C MET A 245 -7.13 -1.48 9.46
N LYS A 246 -7.67 -1.12 8.29
CA LYS A 246 -8.66 -1.95 7.58
C LYS A 246 -8.06 -3.29 7.15
N ARG A 247 -6.81 -3.28 6.66
CA ARG A 247 -6.05 -4.50 6.35
C ARG A 247 -5.82 -5.36 7.60
N LEU A 248 -5.26 -4.78 8.67
CA LEU A 248 -5.04 -5.50 9.94
C LEU A 248 -6.33 -6.12 10.47
N TYR A 249 -7.41 -5.36 10.50
CA TYR A 249 -8.72 -5.84 10.95
C TYR A 249 -9.21 -7.03 10.11
N ARG A 250 -9.13 -6.94 8.78
CA ARG A 250 -9.47 -8.04 7.87
C ARG A 250 -8.62 -9.28 8.16
N ASP A 251 -7.32 -9.11 8.36
CA ASP A 251 -6.39 -10.21 8.61
C ASP A 251 -6.60 -10.87 9.97
N ILE A 252 -6.92 -10.11 11.02
CA ILE A 252 -7.34 -10.64 12.33
C ILE A 252 -8.61 -11.49 12.18
N LEU A 253 -9.60 -11.01 11.43
CA LEU A 253 -10.88 -11.71 11.27
C LEU A 253 -10.84 -12.92 10.34
N ARG A 254 -9.78 -13.09 9.54
CA ARG A 254 -9.54 -14.33 8.78
C ARG A 254 -9.29 -15.54 9.69
N ASN A 255 -8.99 -15.33 10.98
CA ASN A 255 -8.91 -16.43 11.92
C ASN A 255 -10.30 -16.82 12.46
N ASP A 256 -10.79 -17.99 12.05
CA ASP A 256 -12.11 -18.51 12.42
C ASP A 256 -12.33 -18.63 13.94
N LYS A 257 -11.28 -18.90 14.72
CA LYS A 257 -11.38 -18.99 16.18
C LYS A 257 -11.65 -17.62 16.79
N ILE A 258 -10.99 -16.58 16.29
CA ILE A 258 -11.26 -15.20 16.71
C ILE A 258 -12.66 -14.78 16.31
N SER A 259 -13.03 -14.96 15.05
CA SER A 259 -14.33 -14.50 14.56
C SER A 259 -15.49 -15.19 15.29
N THR A 260 -15.30 -16.46 15.69
CA THR A 260 -16.23 -17.21 16.53
C THR A 260 -16.27 -16.67 17.96
N ASP A 261 -15.12 -16.48 18.60
CA ASP A 261 -15.06 -16.01 19.98
C ASP A 261 -15.57 -14.57 20.13
N LEU A 262 -15.31 -13.69 19.16
CA LEU A 262 -15.86 -12.33 19.17
C LEU A 262 -17.39 -12.33 19.24
N LYS A 263 -18.08 -13.36 18.72
CA LYS A 263 -19.54 -13.53 18.84
C LYS A 263 -20.00 -14.16 20.16
N GLY A 264 -19.11 -14.87 20.84
CA GLY A 264 -19.42 -15.61 22.07
C GLY A 264 -19.05 -14.89 23.37
N PHE A 265 -18.19 -13.87 23.31
CA PHE A 265 -17.80 -13.06 24.46
C PHE A 265 -18.65 -11.78 24.58
N SER A 266 -18.62 -11.14 25.75
CA SER A 266 -19.38 -9.92 26.08
C SER A 266 -18.51 -8.68 26.19
N TYR A 267 -17.23 -8.85 26.50
CA TYR A 267 -16.27 -7.76 26.68
C TYR A 267 -15.00 -8.02 25.90
N PHE A 268 -14.38 -6.94 25.44
CA PHE A 268 -13.09 -7.01 24.78
C PHE A 268 -12.22 -5.78 25.08
N TYR A 269 -10.91 -5.97 24.90
CA TYR A 269 -9.96 -4.87 24.79
C TYR A 269 -8.85 -5.26 23.81
N MET A 270 -8.37 -4.30 23.04
CA MET A 270 -7.24 -4.49 22.14
C MET A 270 -6.12 -3.51 22.45
N ARG A 271 -4.89 -3.99 22.29
CA ARG A 271 -3.70 -3.14 22.34
C ARG A 271 -2.70 -3.57 21.29
N ALA A 272 -1.97 -2.60 20.78
CA ALA A 272 -0.85 -2.79 19.88
C ALA A 272 0.45 -2.52 20.64
N GLU A 273 1.45 -3.36 20.45
CA GLU A 273 2.79 -3.23 21.02
C GLU A 273 3.80 -3.30 19.87
N GLY A 274 4.65 -2.28 19.74
CA GLY A 274 5.74 -2.29 18.76
C GLY A 274 6.95 -3.05 19.32
N ILE A 275 7.44 -4.05 18.58
CA ILE A 275 8.54 -4.92 19.00
C ILE A 275 9.44 -5.18 17.78
N ASN A 276 10.67 -4.64 17.77
CA ASN A 276 11.69 -4.92 16.74
C ASN A 276 11.19 -4.87 15.28
N GLY A 277 10.59 -3.74 14.83
CA GLY A 277 10.07 -3.60 13.47
C GLY A 277 8.72 -4.30 13.19
N THR A 278 8.25 -5.12 14.14
CA THR A 278 6.95 -5.79 14.10
C THR A 278 5.92 -5.04 14.96
N ILE A 279 4.64 -5.08 14.56
CA ILE A 279 3.54 -4.74 15.48
C ILE A 279 2.88 -6.03 15.97
N ARG A 280 2.72 -6.15 17.30
CA ARG A 280 1.94 -7.20 17.93
C ARG A 280 0.61 -6.64 18.39
N ILE A 281 -0.49 -7.18 17.87
CA ILE A 281 -1.85 -6.91 18.33
C ILE A 281 -2.26 -7.95 19.36
N ILE A 282 -2.74 -7.49 20.50
CA ILE A 282 -3.16 -8.33 21.62
C ILE A 282 -4.64 -8.07 21.86
N LEU A 283 -5.46 -9.08 21.62
CA LEU A 283 -6.91 -9.06 21.82
C LEU A 283 -7.26 -9.86 23.06
N ASN A 284 -7.85 -9.21 24.05
CA ASN A 284 -8.40 -9.83 25.24
C ASN A 284 -9.92 -9.86 25.16
N LEU A 285 -10.49 -10.99 25.54
CA LEU A 285 -11.93 -11.24 25.60
C LEU A 285 -12.31 -11.71 27.00
N ALA A 286 -13.45 -11.27 27.52
CA ALA A 286 -13.98 -11.71 28.83
C ALA A 286 -15.51 -11.77 28.87
N SER A 287 -16.06 -12.64 29.73
CA SER A 287 -17.51 -12.80 29.99
C SER A 287 -17.77 -13.39 31.36
#